data_AF-A0A929GYX1-F1
#
_entry.id   AF-A0A929GYX1-F1
#
_cell.length_a   1.000
_cell.length_b   1.000
_cell.length_c   1.000
_cell.angle_alpha   90.00
_cell.angle_beta   90.00
_cell.angle_gamma   90.00
#
_symmetry.space_group_name_H-M   'P 1'
#
loop_
_entity.id
_entity.type
_entity.pdbx_description
1 polymer ?
#
loop_
_entity_poly.entity_id
_entity_poly.type
_entity_poly.pdbx_seq_one_letter_code
_entity_poly.pdbx_strand_id
1 'polypeptide(L)'
;MNRVSVINAVLESIGGKTCLEIGVDYGLSFMRIKARRKIAIDPQIRLLPLMKILSSLSTKERCYFEVTSDEFFERHHAIPEANGIDVAFVDGLHTYLQSLRDCHNCLKYLSPRGVIV
;
A
#
# COMPACT_ATOMS: atom_id res chain seq x y z
N MET A 1 5.88 -15.57 -12.80
CA MET A 1 6.36 -14.75 -11.66
C MET A 1 5.15 -14.11 -11.00
N ASN A 2 5.02 -14.16 -9.67
CA ASN A 2 3.87 -13.60 -8.94
C ASN A 2 4.18 -12.18 -8.46
N ARG A 3 3.24 -11.22 -8.58
CA ARG A 3 3.40 -9.82 -8.13
C ARG A 3 3.91 -9.69 -6.68
N VAL A 4 3.44 -10.55 -5.78
CA VAL A 4 3.90 -10.59 -4.39
C VAL A 4 5.38 -10.99 -4.31
N SER A 5 5.83 -11.92 -5.16
CA SER A 5 7.23 -12.32 -5.22
C SER A 5 8.11 -11.17 -5.71
N VAL A 6 7.64 -10.39 -6.68
CA VAL A 6 8.35 -9.20 -7.17
C VAL A 6 8.47 -8.17 -6.06
N ILE A 7 7.36 -7.81 -5.41
CA ILE A 7 7.33 -6.82 -4.32
C ILE A 7 8.27 -7.23 -3.19
N ASN A 8 8.23 -8.50 -2.77
CA ASN A 8 9.11 -9.00 -1.72
C ASN A 8 10.59 -8.98 -2.13
N ALA A 9 10.91 -9.34 -3.38
CA ALA A 9 12.28 -9.28 -3.89
C ALA A 9 12.79 -7.83 -3.96
N VAL A 10 11.94 -6.89 -4.37
CA VAL A 10 12.28 -5.46 -4.38
C VAL A 10 12.54 -4.96 -2.97
N LEU A 11 11.62 -5.19 -2.02
CA LEU A 11 11.79 -4.82 -0.61
C LEU A 11 13.10 -5.36 -0.04
N GLU A 12 13.41 -6.63 -0.29
CA GLU A 12 14.67 -7.25 0.14
C GLU A 12 15.89 -6.56 -0.49
N SER A 13 15.87 -6.32 -1.81
CA SER A 13 17.00 -5.72 -2.54
C SER A 13 17.33 -4.27 -2.12
N ILE A 14 16.33 -3.52 -1.64
CA ILE A 14 16.50 -2.13 -1.20
C ILE A 14 16.55 -2.00 0.32
N GLY A 15 16.42 -3.09 1.08
CA GLY A 15 16.27 -3.05 2.54
C GLY A 15 15.01 -2.29 3.00
N GLY A 16 13.97 -2.29 2.15
CA GLY A 16 12.73 -1.55 2.33
C GLY A 16 11.86 -2.14 3.44
N LYS A 17 11.16 -1.27 4.16
CA LYS A 17 10.39 -1.61 5.35
C LYS A 17 8.93 -1.19 5.23
N THR A 18 8.61 -0.21 4.39
CA THR A 18 7.26 0.33 4.22
C THR A 18 6.69 -0.03 2.85
N CYS A 19 5.59 -0.79 2.83
CA CYS A 19 4.82 -1.05 1.63
C CYS A 19 3.44 -0.38 1.70
N LEU A 20 3.03 0.27 0.62
CA LEU A 20 1.69 0.83 0.44
C LEU A 20 1.01 0.09 -0.71
N GLU A 21 -0.24 -0.33 -0.53
CA GLU A 21 -1.05 -1.02 -1.54
C GLU A 21 -2.35 -0.23 -1.76
N ILE A 22 -2.61 0.14 -3.02
CA ILE A 22 -3.86 0.75 -3.49
C ILE A 22 -4.64 -0.32 -4.24
N GLY A 23 -5.91 -0.53 -3.87
CA GLY A 23 -6.73 -1.60 -4.44
C GLY A 23 -6.52 -2.92 -3.73
N VAL A 24 -6.74 -2.94 -2.42
CA VAL A 24 -6.45 -4.10 -1.57
C VAL A 24 -7.49 -5.20 -1.71
N ASP A 25 -8.73 -4.86 -2.08
CA ASP A 25 -9.84 -5.80 -2.25
C ASP A 25 -10.00 -6.76 -1.03
N TYR A 26 -9.69 -8.05 -1.21
CA TYR A 26 -9.71 -9.07 -0.14
C TYR A 26 -8.45 -9.10 0.74
N GLY A 27 -7.41 -8.34 0.41
CA GLY A 27 -6.15 -8.25 1.16
C GLY A 27 -5.19 -9.44 0.98
N LEU A 28 -5.41 -10.30 -0.01
CA LEU A 28 -4.61 -11.50 -0.23
C LEU A 28 -3.15 -11.19 -0.59
N SER A 29 -2.92 -10.18 -1.43
CA SER A 29 -1.57 -9.70 -1.77
C SER A 29 -0.93 -9.05 -0.55
N PHE A 30 -1.63 -8.07 0.04
CA PHE A 30 -1.23 -7.31 1.22
C PHE A 30 -0.73 -8.16 2.39
N MET A 31 -1.41 -9.28 2.68
CA MET A 31 -1.01 -10.18 3.77
C MET A 31 0.31 -10.89 3.50
N ARG A 32 0.59 -11.23 2.24
CA ARG A 32 1.77 -12.00 1.83
C ARG A 32 3.00 -11.13 1.59
N ILE A 33 2.83 -9.81 1.51
CA ILE A 33 3.93 -8.85 1.46
C ILE A 33 4.64 -8.82 2.83
N LYS A 34 5.96 -8.97 2.79
CA LYS A 34 6.87 -9.09 3.94
C LYS A 34 7.53 -7.75 4.30
N ALA A 35 6.74 -6.68 4.32
CA ALA A 35 7.17 -5.38 4.83
C ALA A 35 6.86 -5.26 6.32
N ARG A 36 7.74 -4.57 7.06
CA ARG A 36 7.52 -4.27 8.49
C ARG A 36 6.29 -3.39 8.68
N ARG A 37 6.17 -2.34 7.86
CA ARG A 37 5.05 -1.42 7.85
C ARG A 37 4.25 -1.59 6.57
N LYS A 38 2.94 -1.75 6.69
CA LYS A 38 2.02 -1.99 5.57
C LYS A 38 0.83 -1.06 5.65
N ILE A 39 0.52 -0.40 4.54
CA ILE A 39 -0.58 0.56 4.40
C ILE A 39 -1.51 0.05 3.30
N ALA A 40 -2.75 -0.25 3.66
CA ALA A 40 -3.79 -0.75 2.76
C ALA A 40 -4.80 0.37 2.46
N ILE A 41 -5.08 0.63 1.18
CA ILE A 41 -6.04 1.65 0.74
C ILE A 41 -7.02 1.04 -0.25
N ASP A 42 -8.31 1.14 0.04
CA ASP A 42 -9.38 0.73 -0.88
C ASP A 42 -10.68 1.44 -0.49
N PRO A 43 -11.51 1.95 -1.42
CA PRO A 43 -12.83 2.49 -1.10
C PRO A 43 -13.75 1.47 -0.41
N GLN A 44 -13.50 0.17 -0.62
CA GLN A 44 -14.28 -0.91 -0.03
C GLN A 44 -13.39 -2.12 0.26
N ILE A 45 -12.85 -2.18 1.47
CA ILE A 45 -12.01 -3.32 1.86
C ILE A 45 -12.89 -4.53 2.20
N ARG A 46 -12.85 -5.57 1.35
CA ARG A 46 -13.64 -6.80 1.48
C ARG A 46 -12.88 -7.88 2.26
N LEU A 47 -12.33 -7.52 3.41
CA LEU A 47 -11.57 -8.46 4.24
C LEU A 47 -12.41 -9.69 4.62
N LEU A 48 -11.77 -10.87 4.57
CA LEU A 48 -12.34 -12.10 5.15
C LEU A 48 -12.67 -11.88 6.63
N PRO A 49 -13.64 -12.60 7.22
CA PRO A 49 -14.08 -12.37 8.61
C PRO A 49 -12.94 -12.35 9.63
N LEU A 50 -11.99 -13.29 9.51
CA LEU A 50 -10.79 -13.33 10.34
C LEU A 50 -9.89 -12.09 10.15
N MET A 51 -9.79 -11.60 8.92
CA MET A 51 -9.00 -10.42 8.57
C MET A 51 -9.67 -9.12 9.03
N LYS A 52 -11.00 -9.09 9.10
CA LYS A 52 -11.77 -7.96 9.65
C LYS A 52 -11.52 -7.77 11.16
N ILE A 53 -11.29 -8.87 11.88
CA ILE A 53 -10.83 -8.83 13.28
C ILE A 53 -9.38 -8.32 13.35
N LEU A 54 -8.52 -8.70 12.41
CA LEU A 54 -7.13 -8.23 12.39
C LEU A 54 -7.01 -6.75 11.98
N SER A 55 -7.93 -6.23 11.16
CA SER A 55 -7.96 -4.83 10.76
C SER A 55 -8.50 -3.91 11.86
N SER A 56 -9.44 -4.38 12.69
CA SER A 56 -9.85 -3.63 13.89
C SER A 56 -8.70 -3.48 14.89
N LEU A 57 -7.71 -4.37 14.82
CA LEU A 57 -6.45 -4.30 15.55
C LEU A 57 -5.35 -3.55 14.77
N SER A 58 -5.72 -2.57 13.93
CA SER A 58 -4.75 -1.74 13.20
C SER A 58 -3.64 -1.28 14.14
N THR A 59 -2.40 -1.64 13.81
CA THR A 59 -1.22 -1.30 14.61
C THR A 59 -0.42 -0.23 13.89
N LYS A 60 0.59 0.34 14.56
CA LYS A 60 1.57 1.23 13.92
C LYS A 60 2.25 0.63 12.68
N GLU A 61 2.28 -0.71 12.61
CA GLU A 61 2.91 -1.49 11.54
C GLU A 61 1.91 -1.97 10.46
N ARG A 62 0.60 -1.97 10.72
CA ARG A 62 -0.43 -2.37 9.76
C ARG A 62 -1.63 -1.43 9.85
N CYS A 63 -1.83 -0.64 8.81
CA CYS A 63 -2.91 0.34 8.73
C CYS A 63 -3.82 0.01 7.55
N TYR A 64 -5.13 0.08 7.76
CA TYR A 64 -6.15 -0.11 6.73
C TYR A 64 -6.96 1.17 6.62
N PHE A 65 -7.13 1.67 5.40
CA PHE A 65 -7.84 2.89 5.08
C PHE A 65 -8.95 2.57 4.07
N GLU A 66 -10.19 2.51 4.55
CA GLU A 66 -11.38 2.28 3.71
C GLU A 66 -11.84 3.59 3.06
N VAL A 67 -11.01 4.13 2.17
CA VAL A 67 -11.19 5.40 1.44
C VAL A 67 -10.58 5.28 0.05
N THR A 68 -10.88 6.24 -0.83
CA THR A 68 -10.18 6.36 -2.13
C THR A 68 -8.70 6.71 -1.93
N SER A 69 -7.84 6.38 -2.90
CA SER A 69 -6.44 6.81 -2.89
C SER A 69 -6.30 8.33 -2.86
N ASP A 70 -7.13 9.03 -3.63
CA ASP A 70 -7.17 10.50 -3.65
C ASP A 70 -7.46 11.07 -2.24
N GLU A 71 -8.50 10.56 -1.56
CA GLU A 71 -8.83 10.97 -0.19
C GLU A 71 -7.71 10.61 0.81
N PHE A 72 -7.09 9.45 0.66
CA PHE A 72 -5.96 9.06 1.50
C PHE A 72 -4.80 10.06 1.38
N PHE A 73 -4.39 10.41 0.16
CA PHE A 73 -3.28 11.35 -0.04
C PHE A 73 -3.67 12.78 0.35
N GLU A 74 -4.95 13.14 0.34
CA GLU A 74 -5.41 14.43 0.85
C GLU A 74 -5.35 14.48 2.39
N ARG A 75 -5.96 13.51 3.07
CA ARG A 75 -6.22 13.56 4.52
C ARG A 75 -5.16 12.88 5.38
N HIS A 76 -4.38 11.97 4.80
CA HIS A 76 -3.46 11.10 5.52
C HIS A 76 -2.02 11.17 4.99
N HIS A 77 -1.66 12.19 4.21
CA HIS A 77 -0.30 12.38 3.66
C HIS A 77 0.82 12.38 4.71
N ALA A 78 0.55 12.83 5.94
CA ALA A 78 1.54 12.79 7.03
C ALA A 78 2.07 11.37 7.32
N ILE A 79 1.29 10.33 6.99
CA ILE A 79 1.62 8.92 7.24
C ILE A 79 2.77 8.44 6.34
N PRO A 80 2.70 8.58 5.00
CA PRO A 80 3.83 8.31 4.12
C PRO A 80 4.92 9.39 4.21
N GLU A 81 4.60 10.65 4.49
CA GLU A 81 5.61 11.70 4.66
C GLU A 81 6.59 11.42 5.81
N ALA A 82 6.09 10.96 6.96
CA ALA A 82 6.95 10.71 8.13
C ALA A 82 7.86 9.48 8.01
N ASN A 83 7.59 8.54 7.09
CA ASN A 83 8.29 7.25 7.03
C ASN A 83 8.80 6.85 5.64
N GLY A 84 8.41 7.59 4.60
CA GLY A 84 8.61 7.22 3.21
C GLY A 84 7.78 6.00 2.77
N ILE A 85 7.71 5.80 1.45
CA ILE A 85 7.19 4.60 0.82
C ILE A 85 8.35 3.91 0.11
N ASP A 86 8.69 2.68 0.53
CA ASP A 86 9.76 1.91 -0.11
C ASP A 86 9.23 1.10 -1.29
N VAL A 87 8.03 0.56 -1.19
CA VAL A 87 7.30 0.00 -2.33
C VAL A 87 5.86 0.48 -2.32
N ALA A 88 5.42 1.08 -3.42
CA ALA A 88 4.01 1.34 -3.69
C ALA A 88 3.50 0.33 -4.70
N PHE A 89 2.42 -0.38 -4.40
CA PHE A 89 1.76 -1.29 -5.31
C PHE A 89 0.40 -0.69 -5.74
N VAL A 90 0.27 -0.37 -7.03
CA VAL A 90 -0.90 0.33 -7.60
C VAL A 90 -1.77 -0.67 -8.36
N ASP A 91 -2.78 -1.24 -7.69
CA ASP A 91 -3.69 -2.28 -8.20
C ASP A 91 -5.16 -1.88 -8.03
N GLY A 92 -5.44 -0.57 -8.12
CA GLY A 92 -6.75 0.03 -7.84
C GLY A 92 -7.72 0.03 -9.02
N LEU A 93 -8.17 1.23 -9.42
CA LEU A 93 -9.30 1.41 -10.35
C LEU A 93 -9.03 0.97 -11.81
N HIS A 94 -7.79 0.63 -12.17
CA HIS A 94 -7.37 0.19 -13.51
C HIS A 94 -7.75 1.13 -14.68
N THR A 95 -8.00 2.42 -14.40
CA THR A 95 -8.11 3.44 -15.44
C THR A 95 -6.78 4.15 -15.59
N TYR A 96 -6.41 4.50 -16.83
CA TYR A 96 -5.16 5.21 -17.10
C TYR A 96 -4.99 6.46 -16.23
N LEU A 97 -6.03 7.30 -16.16
CA LEU A 97 -5.99 8.55 -15.41
C LEU A 97 -5.79 8.32 -13.91
N GLN A 98 -6.51 7.36 -13.32
CA GLN A 98 -6.37 7.09 -11.89
C GLN A 98 -5.02 6.45 -11.58
N SER A 99 -4.57 5.46 -12.36
CA SER A 99 -3.25 4.84 -12.16
C SER A 99 -2.12 5.86 -12.29
N LEU A 100 -2.19 6.78 -13.26
CA LEU A 100 -1.21 7.85 -13.40
C LEU A 100 -1.22 8.80 -12.19
N ARG A 101 -2.41 9.14 -11.67
CA ARG A 101 -2.55 9.98 -10.48
C ARG A 101 -2.01 9.28 -9.23
N ASP A 102 -2.34 8.00 -9.05
CA ASP A 102 -1.85 7.18 -7.95
C ASP A 102 -0.33 7.11 -7.96
N CYS A 103 0.29 6.85 -9.12
CA CYS A 103 1.74 6.89 -9.28
C CYS A 103 2.32 8.27 -8.90
N HIS A 104 1.73 9.37 -9.38
CA HIS A 104 2.18 10.72 -9.02
C HIS A 104 2.07 11.01 -7.52
N ASN A 105 1.00 10.55 -6.87
CA ASN A 105 0.83 10.73 -5.44
C ASN A 105 1.84 9.89 -4.66
N CYS A 106 2.10 8.64 -5.07
CA CYS A 106 3.16 7.81 -4.48
C CYS A 106 4.54 8.44 -4.66
N LEU A 107 4.86 8.99 -5.83
CA LEU A 107 6.15 9.63 -6.12
C LEU A 107 6.50 10.76 -5.14
N LYS A 108 5.52 11.53 -4.66
CA LYS A 108 5.73 12.63 -3.69
C LYS A 108 6.30 12.15 -2.35
N TYR A 109 6.02 10.91 -1.97
CA TYR A 109 6.41 10.34 -0.67
C TYR A 109 7.31 9.10 -0.81
N LEU A 110 7.80 8.84 -2.02
CA LEU A 110 8.64 7.70 -2.31
C LEU A 110 10.02 7.88 -1.68
N SER A 111 10.53 6.84 -1.02
CA SER A 111 11.90 6.82 -0.52
C SER A 111 12.89 6.97 -1.69
N PRO A 112 14.14 7.42 -1.47
CA PRO A 112 15.14 7.58 -2.55
C PRO A 112 15.42 6.32 -3.38
N ARG A 113 15.22 5.14 -2.79
CA ARG A 113 15.35 3.83 -3.45
C ARG A 113 14.00 3.15 -3.69
N GLY A 114 12.91 3.86 -3.46
CA GLY A 114 11.58 3.29 -3.52
C GLY A 114 11.17 2.95 -4.94
N VAL A 115 10.24 2.02 -5.06
CA VAL A 115 9.77 1.49 -6.34
C VAL A 115 8.25 1.51 -6.37
N ILE A 116 7.68 1.87 -7.52
CA ILE A 116 6.26 1.73 -7.80
C ILE A 116 6.09 0.49 -8.68
N VAL A 117 5.19 -0.40 -8.29
CA VAL A 117 4.84 -1.65 -8.97
C VAL A 117 3.39 -1.59 -9.44
#